data_AF-A0A8T8LVB9-F1
#
_entry.id   AF-A0A8T8LVB9-F1
#
_cell.length_a   1.000
_cell.length_b   1.000
_cell.length_c   1.000
_cell.angle_alpha   90.00
_cell.angle_beta   90.00
_cell.angle_gamma   90.00
#
_symmetry.space_group_name_H-M   'P 1'
#
loop_
_entity.id
_entity.type
_entity.pdbx_description
1 polymer ?
#
loop_
_entity_poly.entity_id
_entity_poly.type
_entity_poly.pdbx_seq_one_letter_code
_entity_poly.pdbx_strand_id
1 'polypeptide(L)'
;MTQDKTMNSTDNLDYIAACELAECPPSLGAFAAPAIPGLPQAGDVTDAQSGHEGAVVAGSVLAFPNGMSAQSKQDVMNSFLFATLVANKAFSSETQGDQWYDKFNEVLSKVGWLSTHWNYARYRATQQRFTMDEVGLEILGSAIATAALPGPASLLMLKVAADAVAALQARKEPLRLFESQTKAHRGGSFRIASCIESGDSIVSLAMAAVSFQADSDITNVLFWEWQGTSVQTWKGEHNLLLNTHLYARYRKLIEQRLGDNVSNAIAEYEI
;
A
#
# COMPACT_ATOMS: atom_id res chain seq x y z
N MET A 1 -13.50 29.48 -20.20
CA MET A 1 -13.96 29.45 -18.79
C MET A 1 -14.38 28.04 -18.48
N THR A 2 -13.43 27.22 -18.06
CA THR A 2 -13.67 25.81 -17.71
C THR A 2 -13.87 25.79 -16.21
N GLN A 3 -15.09 25.46 -15.79
CA GLN A 3 -15.52 25.45 -14.41
C GLN A 3 -14.80 24.30 -13.70
N ASP A 4 -13.79 24.65 -12.91
CA ASP A 4 -13.04 23.71 -12.08
C ASP A 4 -14.00 23.16 -11.02
N LYS A 5 -14.40 21.90 -11.20
CA LYS A 5 -15.44 21.25 -10.41
C LYS A 5 -14.79 20.72 -9.13
N THR A 6 -14.44 21.63 -8.23
CA THR A 6 -14.05 21.29 -6.86
C THR A 6 -15.31 20.70 -6.19
N MET A 7 -15.47 19.38 -6.27
CA MET A 7 -16.58 18.65 -5.63
C MET A 7 -16.58 18.95 -4.12
N ASN A 8 -17.77 19.21 -3.58
CA ASN A 8 -17.95 19.66 -2.21
C ASN A 8 -17.65 18.51 -1.22
N SER A 9 -17.29 18.83 0.02
CA SER A 9 -17.02 17.86 1.10
C SER A 9 -18.20 16.89 1.34
N THR A 10 -19.43 17.32 1.06
CA THR A 10 -20.64 16.48 1.13
C THR A 10 -20.67 15.43 0.02
N ASP A 11 -20.31 15.80 -1.21
CA ASP A 11 -20.29 14.87 -2.35
C ASP A 11 -19.29 13.72 -2.12
N ASN A 12 -18.17 14.02 -1.45
CA ASN A 12 -17.17 13.00 -1.10
C ASN A 12 -17.66 12.05 0.01
N LEU A 13 -18.44 12.55 0.99
CA LEU A 13 -19.05 11.68 2.02
C LEU A 13 -20.07 10.73 1.41
N ASP A 14 -20.93 11.24 0.52
CA ASP A 14 -21.93 10.43 -0.19
C ASP A 14 -21.25 9.38 -1.08
N TYR A 15 -20.16 9.77 -1.76
CA TYR A 15 -19.34 8.84 -2.52
C TYR A 15 -18.78 7.71 -1.65
N ILE A 16 -18.14 8.04 -0.52
CA ILE A 16 -17.55 7.04 0.40
C ILE A 16 -18.62 6.10 0.96
N ALA A 17 -19.80 6.63 1.28
CA ALA A 17 -20.93 5.84 1.78
C ALA A 17 -21.46 4.87 0.71
N ALA A 18 -21.47 5.28 -0.56
CA ALA A 18 -21.97 4.50 -1.68
C ALA A 18 -20.97 3.46 -2.21
N CYS A 19 -19.67 3.62 -1.94
CA CYS A 19 -18.62 2.70 -2.41
C CYS A 19 -18.84 1.27 -1.90
N GLU A 20 -19.07 0.32 -2.79
CA GLU A 20 -19.07 -1.11 -2.43
C GLU A 20 -17.64 -1.60 -2.16
N LEU A 21 -17.46 -2.42 -1.13
CA LEU A 21 -16.17 -3.01 -0.76
C LEU A 21 -16.15 -4.49 -1.16
N ALA A 22 -15.02 -4.93 -1.70
CA ALA A 22 -14.76 -6.36 -1.83
C ALA A 22 -14.69 -7.00 -0.43
N GLU A 23 -15.12 -8.24 -0.32
CA GLU A 23 -14.77 -9.04 0.84
C GLU A 23 -13.24 -9.18 0.87
N CYS A 24 -12.62 -8.95 2.02
CA CYS A 24 -11.21 -9.29 2.15
C CYS A 24 -11.10 -10.79 1.89
N PRO A 25 -10.30 -11.27 0.91
CA PRO A 25 -10.11 -12.70 0.73
C PRO A 25 -9.73 -13.25 2.11
N PRO A 26 -10.39 -14.32 2.57
CA PRO A 26 -10.01 -14.91 3.84
C PRO A 26 -8.51 -15.14 3.75
N SER A 27 -7.77 -14.65 4.75
CA SER A 27 -6.41 -15.14 4.93
C SER A 27 -6.51 -16.66 4.83
N LEU A 28 -5.55 -17.32 4.18
CA LEU A 28 -5.53 -18.78 3.96
C LEU A 28 -5.52 -19.60 5.27
N GLY A 29 -6.02 -19.06 6.39
CA GLY A 29 -6.27 -19.63 7.70
C GLY A 29 -7.69 -20.15 7.93
N ALA A 30 -8.52 -20.34 6.89
CA ALA A 30 -9.75 -21.15 7.04
C ALA A 30 -9.48 -22.64 7.38
N PHE A 31 -8.21 -23.05 7.43
CA PHE A 31 -7.79 -24.14 8.32
C PHE A 31 -7.57 -23.58 9.73
N ALA A 32 -8.65 -23.57 10.52
CA ALA A 32 -8.64 -23.20 11.92
C ALA A 32 -7.56 -24.01 12.67
N ALA A 33 -6.52 -23.33 13.15
CA ALA A 33 -5.86 -23.77 14.37
C ALA A 33 -6.84 -23.51 15.52
N PRO A 34 -7.01 -24.44 16.47
CA PRO A 34 -7.97 -24.28 17.55
C PRO A 34 -7.61 -23.03 18.37
N ALA A 35 -8.63 -22.23 18.69
CA ALA A 35 -8.50 -21.03 19.49
C ALA A 35 -7.81 -21.37 20.83
N ILE A 36 -6.70 -20.69 21.12
CA ILE A 36 -6.11 -20.68 22.45
C ILE A 36 -6.87 -19.63 23.27
N PRO A 37 -7.58 -19.99 24.34
CA PRO A 37 -8.26 -19.01 25.19
C PRO A 37 -7.21 -18.19 25.96
N GLY A 38 -7.18 -16.86 25.77
CA GLY A 38 -6.35 -15.98 26.62
C GLY A 38 -5.72 -14.74 25.99
N LEU A 39 -6.13 -14.25 24.82
CA LEU A 39 -5.63 -12.95 24.35
C LEU A 39 -6.23 -11.80 25.21
N PRO A 40 -5.40 -10.88 25.74
CA PRO A 40 -5.91 -9.72 26.47
C PRO A 40 -6.67 -8.76 25.53
N GLN A 41 -7.80 -8.25 26.03
CA GLN A 41 -8.50 -7.11 25.43
C GLN A 41 -7.66 -5.83 25.51
N ALA A 42 -7.93 -4.94 24.57
CA ALA A 42 -7.39 -3.58 24.45
C ALA A 42 -7.17 -2.91 25.81
N GLY A 43 -5.90 -2.64 26.11
CA GLY A 43 -5.44 -1.93 27.30
C GLY A 43 -4.45 -0.84 26.90
N ASP A 44 -4.79 0.38 27.30
CA ASP A 44 -4.03 1.62 27.44
C ASP A 44 -2.85 1.95 26.51
N VAL A 45 -3.01 3.12 25.89
CA VAL A 45 -1.97 3.95 25.28
C VAL A 45 -0.98 4.40 26.34
N THR A 46 0.18 3.74 26.43
CA THR A 46 1.45 4.31 26.88
C THR A 46 2.57 3.32 26.61
N ASP A 47 3.25 3.44 25.47
CA ASP A 47 4.69 3.69 25.35
C ASP A 47 5.03 3.54 23.86
N ALA A 48 5.28 4.65 23.17
CA ALA A 48 5.70 4.62 21.77
C ALA A 48 7.12 4.04 21.73
N GLN A 49 7.24 2.75 21.40
CA GLN A 49 8.54 2.17 21.09
C GLN A 49 9.07 2.85 19.83
N SER A 50 10.19 3.55 20.00
CA SER A 50 10.88 4.32 18.99
C SER A 50 11.65 3.39 18.04
N GLY A 51 10.94 2.81 17.09
CA GLY A 51 11.47 1.99 15.99
C GLY A 51 10.81 2.39 14.66
N HIS A 52 11.48 2.07 13.55
CA HIS A 52 10.85 2.26 12.26
C HIS A 52 9.78 1.16 12.14
N GLU A 53 8.67 1.46 11.47
CA GLU A 53 7.54 0.53 11.38
C GLU A 53 7.25 0.21 9.93
N GLY A 54 7.00 -1.07 9.65
CA GLY A 54 6.50 -1.57 8.40
C GLY A 54 5.08 -2.09 8.57
N ALA A 55 4.27 -2.00 7.52
CA ALA A 55 2.94 -2.60 7.51
C ALA A 55 2.64 -3.24 6.15
N VAL A 56 2.04 -4.42 6.18
CA VAL A 56 1.44 -5.04 5.00
C VAL A 56 -0.03 -4.64 4.96
N VAL A 57 -0.44 -3.97 3.88
CA VAL A 57 -1.81 -3.49 3.68
C VAL A 57 -2.27 -3.78 2.25
N ALA A 58 -3.20 -4.72 2.09
CA ALA A 58 -3.85 -5.04 0.82
C ALA A 58 -2.88 -5.18 -0.37
N GLY A 59 -1.82 -5.98 -0.17
CA GLY A 59 -0.77 -6.24 -1.17
C GLY A 59 0.26 -5.13 -1.31
N SER A 60 0.32 -4.22 -0.32
CA SER A 60 1.30 -3.12 -0.26
C SER A 60 2.18 -3.27 0.96
N VAL A 61 3.48 -3.05 0.81
CA VAL A 61 4.41 -2.82 1.92
C VAL A 61 4.50 -1.32 2.14
N LEU A 62 4.02 -0.86 3.28
CA LEU A 62 4.08 0.54 3.71
C LEU A 62 5.19 0.69 4.73
N ALA A 63 6.12 1.60 4.48
CA ALA A 63 7.27 1.85 5.32
C ALA A 63 7.14 3.23 5.99
N PHE A 64 7.22 3.25 7.32
CA PHE A 64 7.04 4.43 8.15
C PHE A 64 8.32 4.75 8.93
N PRO A 65 8.90 5.95 8.74
CA PRO A 65 10.06 6.39 9.50
C PRO A 65 9.68 6.73 10.94
N ASN A 66 10.71 6.78 11.80
CA ASN A 66 10.57 7.30 13.14
C ASN A 66 10.03 8.73 13.13
N GLY A 67 9.11 9.01 14.05
CA GLY A 67 8.55 10.35 14.24
C GLY A 67 7.23 10.62 13.51
N MET A 68 6.74 9.69 12.68
CA MET A 68 5.35 9.75 12.19
C MET A 68 4.36 9.49 13.33
N SER A 69 3.30 10.27 13.40
CA SER A 69 2.24 10.08 14.40
C SER A 69 1.45 8.80 14.12
N ALA A 70 1.00 8.12 15.19
CA ALA A 70 0.19 6.91 15.07
C ALA A 70 -1.09 7.15 14.24
N GLN A 71 -1.70 8.33 14.39
CA GLN A 71 -2.88 8.72 13.60
C GLN A 71 -2.56 8.81 12.11
N SER A 72 -1.44 9.44 11.74
CA SER A 72 -1.03 9.56 10.35
C SER A 72 -0.72 8.19 9.74
N LYS A 73 -0.06 7.29 10.47
CA LYS A 73 0.16 5.90 10.01
C LYS A 73 -1.17 5.19 9.76
N GLN A 74 -2.10 5.27 10.71
CA GLN A 74 -3.42 4.66 10.59
C GLN A 74 -4.24 5.25 9.43
N ASP A 75 -4.20 6.56 9.22
CA ASP A 75 -4.88 7.23 8.11
C ASP A 75 -4.34 6.74 6.75
N VAL A 76 -3.01 6.54 6.63
CA VAL A 76 -2.41 5.96 5.43
C VAL A 76 -2.85 4.53 5.21
N MET A 77 -2.76 3.67 6.23
CA MET A 77 -3.16 2.27 6.14
C MET A 77 -4.65 2.12 5.75
N ASN A 78 -5.53 2.85 6.43
CA ASN A 78 -6.97 2.82 6.16
C ASN A 78 -7.31 3.36 4.77
N SER A 79 -6.62 4.41 4.30
CA SER A 79 -6.79 4.92 2.94
C SER A 79 -6.47 3.87 1.88
N PHE A 80 -5.32 3.20 2.05
CA PHE A 80 -4.84 2.19 1.10
C PHE A 80 -5.73 0.96 1.10
N LEU A 81 -6.15 0.49 2.28
CA LEU A 81 -7.07 -0.62 2.41
C LEU A 81 -8.42 -0.28 1.75
N PHE A 82 -9.01 0.86 2.09
CA PHE A 82 -10.30 1.28 1.55
C PHE A 82 -10.26 1.41 0.02
N ALA A 83 -9.28 2.13 -0.51
CA ALA A 83 -9.13 2.29 -1.97
C ALA A 83 -8.91 0.95 -2.68
N THR A 84 -8.14 0.04 -2.09
CA THR A 84 -7.92 -1.29 -2.66
C THR A 84 -9.20 -2.13 -2.65
N LEU A 85 -9.97 -2.13 -1.55
CA LEU A 85 -11.22 -2.90 -1.47
C LEU A 85 -12.28 -2.39 -2.44
N VAL A 86 -12.38 -1.07 -2.64
CA VAL A 86 -13.27 -0.48 -3.65
C VAL A 86 -12.82 -0.85 -5.06
N ALA A 87 -11.52 -0.76 -5.35
CA ALA A 87 -10.98 -1.10 -6.66
C ALA A 87 -11.16 -2.60 -6.99
N ASN A 88 -10.88 -3.48 -6.03
CA ASN A 88 -11.09 -4.94 -6.15
C ASN A 88 -12.56 -5.29 -6.39
N LYS A 89 -13.50 -4.51 -5.86
CA LYS A 89 -14.92 -4.73 -6.09
C LYS A 89 -15.34 -4.34 -7.51
N ALA A 90 -14.74 -3.27 -8.04
CA ALA A 90 -15.09 -2.73 -9.34
C ALA A 90 -14.39 -3.44 -10.51
N PHE A 91 -13.14 -3.86 -10.31
CA PHE A 91 -12.27 -4.37 -11.37
C PHE A 91 -11.39 -5.52 -10.87
N SER A 92 -11.08 -6.45 -11.76
CA SER A 92 -10.04 -7.46 -11.50
C SER A 92 -8.66 -6.85 -11.70
N SER A 93 -7.79 -6.91 -10.69
CA SER A 93 -6.41 -6.46 -10.77
C SER A 93 -5.58 -7.26 -11.79
N GLU A 94 -5.98 -8.50 -12.10
CA GLU A 94 -5.29 -9.39 -13.04
C GLU A 94 -5.63 -9.06 -14.50
N THR A 95 -6.92 -8.85 -14.82
CA THR A 95 -7.38 -8.68 -16.20
C THR A 95 -7.67 -7.22 -16.57
N GLN A 96 -7.87 -6.36 -15.58
CA GLN A 96 -8.29 -4.96 -15.75
C GLN A 96 -7.39 -4.01 -14.94
N GLY A 97 -6.08 -4.28 -14.89
CA GLY A 97 -5.11 -3.54 -14.09
C GLY A 97 -5.19 -2.01 -14.28
N ASP A 98 -5.26 -1.52 -15.51
CA ASP A 98 -5.36 -0.07 -15.79
C ASP A 98 -6.61 0.55 -15.14
N GLN A 99 -7.78 -0.06 -15.34
CA GLN A 99 -9.05 0.41 -14.76
C GLN A 99 -9.05 0.29 -13.23
N TRP A 100 -8.39 -0.74 -12.71
CA TRP A 100 -8.21 -0.93 -11.29
C TRP A 100 -7.36 0.19 -10.68
N TYR A 101 -6.24 0.55 -11.30
CA TYR A 101 -5.39 1.65 -10.82
C TYR A 101 -6.07 3.01 -10.96
N ASP A 102 -6.82 3.24 -12.05
CA ASP A 102 -7.64 4.44 -12.20
C ASP A 102 -8.66 4.54 -11.06
N LYS A 103 -9.33 3.43 -10.72
CA LYS A 103 -10.28 3.42 -9.61
C LYS A 103 -9.63 3.62 -8.26
N PHE A 104 -8.49 2.97 -8.02
CA PHE A 104 -7.71 3.12 -6.80
C PHE A 104 -7.30 4.59 -6.59
N ASN A 105 -6.78 5.24 -7.63
CA ASN A 105 -6.37 6.64 -7.59
C ASN A 105 -7.57 7.60 -7.44
N GLU A 106 -8.70 7.30 -8.09
CA GLU A 106 -9.95 8.04 -7.91
C GLU A 106 -10.37 8.04 -6.44
N VAL A 107 -10.41 6.86 -5.80
CA VAL A 107 -10.83 6.73 -4.39
C VAL A 107 -9.86 7.44 -3.45
N LEU A 108 -8.54 7.29 -3.66
CA LEU A 108 -7.54 8.03 -2.89
C LEU A 108 -7.77 9.55 -2.98
N SER A 109 -8.07 10.06 -4.17
CA SER A 109 -8.41 11.47 -4.35
C SER A 109 -9.65 11.90 -3.56
N LYS A 110 -10.68 11.06 -3.51
CA LYS A 110 -11.92 11.34 -2.76
C LYS A 110 -11.71 11.35 -1.25
N VAL A 111 -10.77 10.58 -0.73
CA VAL A 111 -10.49 10.54 0.71
C VAL A 111 -9.42 11.54 1.16
N GLY A 112 -8.85 12.34 0.25
CA GLY A 112 -7.99 13.48 0.61
C GLY A 112 -6.52 13.35 0.21
N TRP A 113 -6.20 12.39 -0.67
CA TRP A 113 -4.88 12.31 -1.30
C TRP A 113 -4.80 13.17 -2.56
N LEU A 114 -3.67 13.83 -2.76
CA LEU A 114 -3.34 14.55 -3.97
C LEU A 114 -2.21 13.84 -4.69
N SER A 115 -2.43 13.46 -5.95
CA SER A 115 -1.42 12.89 -6.82
C SER A 115 -0.58 14.00 -7.43
N THR A 116 0.71 14.05 -7.11
CA THR A 116 1.65 15.03 -7.67
C THR A 116 2.41 14.47 -8.88
N HIS A 117 2.58 13.16 -8.95
CA HIS A 117 3.19 12.46 -10.07
C HIS A 117 2.60 11.07 -10.21
N TRP A 118 2.16 10.67 -11.41
CA TRP A 118 1.76 9.30 -11.73
C TRP A 118 2.35 8.92 -13.09
N ASN A 119 3.02 7.77 -13.14
CA ASN A 119 3.56 7.23 -14.37
C ASN A 119 3.42 5.71 -14.36
N TYR A 120 2.64 5.16 -15.29
CA TYR A 120 2.50 3.72 -15.49
C TYR A 120 3.07 3.32 -16.85
N ALA A 121 4.05 2.42 -16.85
CA ALA A 121 4.76 2.01 -18.06
C ALA A 121 5.21 0.56 -17.99
N ARG A 122 5.42 -0.05 -19.16
CA ARG A 122 6.07 -1.36 -19.23
C ARG A 122 7.50 -1.25 -18.70
N TYR A 123 7.87 -2.14 -17.80
CA TYR A 123 9.21 -2.24 -17.24
C TYR A 123 9.96 -3.41 -17.88
N ARG A 124 11.23 -3.20 -18.18
CA ARG A 124 12.14 -4.27 -18.60
C ARG A 124 13.32 -4.22 -17.64
N ALA A 125 13.52 -5.30 -16.91
CA ALA A 125 14.66 -5.42 -16.02
C ALA A 125 15.96 -5.25 -16.82
N THR A 126 16.87 -4.43 -16.30
CA THR A 126 18.17 -4.19 -16.92
C THR A 126 19.09 -5.40 -16.75
N GLN A 127 18.88 -6.18 -15.69
CA GLN A 127 19.69 -7.34 -15.33
C GLN A 127 19.10 -8.66 -15.85
N GLN A 128 19.98 -9.63 -16.12
CA GLN A 128 19.56 -10.98 -16.54
C GLN A 128 18.93 -11.79 -15.42
N ARG A 129 19.32 -11.52 -14.16
CA ARG A 129 18.74 -12.08 -12.94
C ARG A 129 18.39 -10.93 -12.01
N PHE A 130 17.22 -11.00 -11.40
CA PHE A 130 16.74 -9.99 -10.47
C PHE A 130 15.70 -10.60 -9.53
N THR A 131 15.49 -9.98 -8.38
CA THR A 131 14.31 -10.25 -7.55
C THR A 131 13.29 -9.11 -7.65
N MET A 132 12.03 -9.38 -7.31
CA MET A 132 10.99 -8.35 -7.42
C MET A 132 11.10 -7.29 -6.33
N ASP A 133 11.71 -7.60 -5.18
CA ASP A 133 12.07 -6.59 -4.18
C ASP A 133 13.09 -5.59 -4.73
N GLU A 134 14.15 -6.06 -5.42
CA GLU A 134 15.13 -5.18 -6.06
C GLU A 134 14.48 -4.28 -7.11
N VAL A 135 13.62 -4.86 -7.97
CA VAL A 135 12.87 -4.10 -8.98
C VAL A 135 11.95 -3.06 -8.34
N GLY A 136 11.22 -3.46 -7.29
CA GLY A 136 10.33 -2.55 -6.56
C GLY A 136 11.08 -1.39 -5.90
N LEU A 137 12.24 -1.65 -5.28
CA LEU A 137 13.08 -0.63 -4.67
C LEU A 137 13.74 0.28 -5.70
N GLU A 138 14.13 -0.23 -6.88
CA GLU A 138 14.65 0.58 -7.99
C GLU A 138 13.57 1.56 -8.50
N ILE A 139 12.35 1.06 -8.71
CA ILE A 139 11.20 1.88 -9.13
C ILE A 139 10.88 2.91 -8.05
N LEU A 140 10.92 2.53 -6.77
CA LEU A 140 10.67 3.45 -5.66
C LEU A 140 11.74 4.54 -5.60
N GLY A 141 13.00 4.20 -5.82
CA GLY A 141 14.09 5.18 -5.96
C GLY A 141 13.82 6.20 -7.06
N SER A 142 13.29 5.77 -8.21
CA SER A 142 12.84 6.67 -9.29
C SER A 142 11.68 7.57 -8.85
N ALA A 143 10.66 6.99 -8.20
CA ALA A 143 9.52 7.74 -7.69
C ALA A 143 9.96 8.83 -6.69
N ILE A 144 10.86 8.49 -5.75
CA ILE A 144 11.42 9.44 -4.78
C ILE A 144 12.23 10.54 -5.47
N ALA A 145 13.02 10.21 -6.49
CA ALA A 145 13.79 11.20 -7.24
C ALA A 145 12.89 12.22 -7.97
N THR A 146 11.71 11.80 -8.43
CA THR A 146 10.72 12.68 -9.07
C THR A 146 9.86 13.46 -8.07
N ALA A 147 9.82 13.07 -6.79
CA ALA A 147 9.04 13.72 -5.74
C ALA A 147 9.55 15.11 -5.33
N ALA A 148 10.70 15.55 -5.88
CA ALA A 148 11.36 16.83 -5.57
C ALA A 148 11.61 17.05 -4.06
N LEU A 149 11.81 15.96 -3.31
CA LEU A 149 12.07 15.99 -1.87
C LEU A 149 13.51 16.42 -1.56
N PRO A 150 13.77 17.03 -0.39
CA PRO A 150 15.12 17.33 0.06
C PRO A 150 15.98 16.08 0.16
N GLY A 151 17.25 16.16 -0.25
CA GLY A 151 18.17 15.01 -0.35
C GLY A 151 18.17 14.06 0.87
N PRO A 152 18.27 14.56 2.12
CA PRO A 152 18.22 13.71 3.30
C PRO A 152 16.89 12.97 3.49
N ALA A 153 15.76 13.61 3.16
CA ALA A 153 14.43 12.99 3.25
C ALA A 153 14.25 11.90 2.19
N SER A 154 14.71 12.15 0.96
CA SER A 154 14.72 11.16 -0.13
C SER A 154 15.52 9.91 0.23
N LEU A 155 16.72 10.08 0.81
CA LEU A 155 17.56 8.97 1.24
C LEU A 155 16.93 8.19 2.41
N LEU A 156 16.32 8.90 3.36
CA LEU A 156 15.59 8.27 4.45
C LEU A 156 14.44 7.41 3.92
N MET A 157 13.60 7.95 3.02
CA MET A 157 12.46 7.20 2.47
C MET A 157 12.88 5.91 1.79
N LEU A 158 13.93 5.95 0.96
CA LEU A 158 14.42 4.76 0.28
C LEU A 158 14.99 3.75 1.26
N LYS A 159 15.75 4.21 2.26
CA LYS A 159 16.32 3.35 3.29
C LYS A 159 15.23 2.65 4.10
N VAL A 160 14.25 3.38 4.59
CA VAL A 160 13.16 2.83 5.41
C VAL A 160 12.33 1.82 4.62
N ALA A 161 12.11 2.05 3.33
CA ALA A 161 11.48 1.06 2.47
C ALA A 161 12.32 -0.22 2.30
N ALA A 162 13.63 -0.08 2.09
CA ALA A 162 14.53 -1.23 1.99
C ALA A 162 14.56 -2.03 3.30
N ASP A 163 14.66 -1.34 4.44
CA ASP A 163 14.63 -1.95 5.77
C ASP A 163 13.28 -2.66 6.00
N ALA A 164 12.16 -2.07 5.59
CA ALA A 164 10.83 -2.69 5.72
C ALA A 164 10.66 -3.95 4.87
N VAL A 165 11.20 -3.96 3.65
CA VAL A 165 11.16 -5.12 2.78
C VAL A 165 12.08 -6.23 3.29
N ALA A 166 13.27 -5.89 3.78
CA ALA A 166 14.18 -6.85 4.41
C ALA A 166 13.58 -7.46 5.69
N ALA A 167 12.98 -6.63 6.54
CA ALA A 167 12.30 -7.09 7.76
C ALA A 167 11.10 -7.98 7.43
N LEU A 168 10.33 -7.67 6.37
CA LEU A 168 9.21 -8.51 5.92
C LEU A 168 9.67 -9.94 5.61
N GLN A 169 10.83 -10.12 4.97
CA GLN A 169 11.38 -11.44 4.66
C GLN A 169 11.61 -12.30 5.91
N ALA A 170 11.97 -11.68 7.03
CA ALA A 170 12.24 -12.36 8.29
C ALA A 170 10.95 -12.71 9.08
N ARG A 171 9.79 -12.19 8.70
CA ARG A 171 8.54 -12.26 9.47
C ARG A 171 7.49 -13.13 8.76
N LYS A 172 7.25 -14.34 9.29
CA LYS A 172 6.37 -15.34 8.65
C LYS A 172 4.93 -14.88 8.44
N GLU A 173 4.32 -14.24 9.44
CA GLU A 173 2.90 -13.85 9.39
C GLU A 173 2.64 -12.68 8.42
N PRO A 174 3.34 -11.53 8.53
CA PRO A 174 3.24 -10.45 7.55
C PRO A 174 3.58 -10.90 6.13
N LEU A 175 4.61 -11.72 5.94
CA LEU A 175 4.99 -12.24 4.63
C LEU A 175 3.87 -13.11 4.03
N ARG A 176 3.26 -13.99 4.84
CA ARG A 176 2.14 -14.82 4.39
C ARG A 176 0.93 -13.98 4.00
N LEU A 177 0.63 -12.93 4.77
CA LEU A 177 -0.45 -12.00 4.42
C LEU A 177 -0.14 -11.30 3.09
N PHE A 178 1.07 -10.76 2.95
CA PHE A 178 1.52 -10.10 1.73
C PHE A 178 1.40 -11.03 0.51
N GLU A 179 1.90 -12.26 0.62
CA GLU A 179 1.80 -13.25 -0.45
C GLU A 179 0.34 -13.55 -0.80
N SER A 180 -0.54 -13.69 0.19
CA SER A 180 -1.96 -13.97 -0.06
C SER A 180 -2.69 -12.82 -0.77
N GLN A 181 -2.22 -11.59 -0.60
CA GLN A 181 -2.84 -10.39 -1.18
C GLN A 181 -2.24 -9.99 -2.54
N THR A 182 -1.07 -10.53 -2.90
CA THR A 182 -0.33 -10.14 -4.12
C THR A 182 -0.37 -11.20 -5.21
N LYS A 183 -0.67 -12.45 -4.87
CA LYS A 183 -0.77 -13.57 -5.82
C LYS A 183 -1.99 -13.45 -6.72
N ALA A 184 -1.77 -13.66 -8.02
CA ALA A 184 -2.81 -13.82 -9.04
C ALA A 184 -2.59 -15.16 -9.78
N HIS A 185 -3.53 -15.56 -10.63
CA HIS A 185 -3.46 -16.87 -11.30
C HIS A 185 -2.25 -16.98 -12.25
N ARG A 186 -1.91 -15.90 -12.97
CA ARG A 186 -0.75 -15.88 -13.89
C ARG A 186 0.23 -14.75 -13.58
N GLY A 187 0.55 -14.57 -12.30
CA GLY A 187 1.54 -13.60 -11.85
C GLY A 187 1.20 -12.97 -10.51
N GLY A 188 1.46 -11.67 -10.37
CA GLY A 188 1.12 -10.93 -9.16
C GLY A 188 1.24 -9.43 -9.32
N SER A 189 0.64 -8.71 -8.38
CA SER A 189 0.86 -7.28 -8.24
C SER A 189 1.11 -6.93 -6.79
N PHE A 190 2.10 -6.08 -6.56
CA PHE A 190 2.44 -5.58 -5.25
C PHE A 190 2.83 -4.12 -5.32
N ARG A 191 2.81 -3.47 -4.16
CA ARG A 191 3.26 -2.09 -4.01
C ARG A 191 4.27 -1.99 -2.88
N ILE A 192 5.24 -1.09 -3.03
CA ILE A 192 6.15 -0.69 -1.96
C ILE A 192 6.04 0.82 -1.85
N ALA A 193 5.69 1.31 -0.68
CA ALA A 193 5.56 2.73 -0.43
C ALA A 193 6.36 3.14 0.80
N SER A 194 6.90 4.35 0.75
CA SER A 194 7.57 4.99 1.88
C SER A 194 6.87 6.30 2.19
N CYS A 195 6.69 6.59 3.46
CA CYS A 195 6.01 7.79 3.93
C CYS A 195 6.97 8.71 4.68
N ILE A 196 6.72 10.00 4.66
CA ILE A 196 7.28 10.97 5.61
C ILE A 196 6.18 11.93 6.02
N GLU A 197 6.19 12.35 7.29
CA GLU A 197 5.29 13.38 7.79
C GLU A 197 6.05 14.68 7.95
N SER A 198 5.56 15.73 7.30
CA SER A 198 6.04 17.09 7.52
C SER A 198 5.34 17.70 8.74
N GLY A 199 6.00 18.66 9.40
CA GLY A 199 5.45 19.32 10.60
C GLY A 199 4.08 19.98 10.42
N ASP A 200 3.68 20.27 9.18
CA ASP A 200 2.37 20.84 8.83
C ASP A 200 1.25 19.79 8.71
N SER A 201 1.42 18.59 9.28
CA SER A 201 0.45 17.49 9.21
C SER A 201 0.13 17.04 7.77
N ILE A 202 1.10 17.18 6.86
CA ILE A 202 1.04 16.65 5.50
C ILE A 202 1.91 15.40 5.45
N VAL A 203 1.30 14.27 5.07
CA VAL A 203 2.06 13.05 4.81
C VAL A 203 2.41 13.00 3.33
N SER A 204 3.70 12.92 3.03
CA SER A 204 4.18 12.67 1.67
C SER A 204 4.49 11.19 1.52
N LEU A 205 4.05 10.60 0.42
CA LEU A 205 4.20 9.19 0.13
C LEU A 205 4.75 9.03 -1.29
N ALA A 206 5.83 8.26 -1.41
CA ALA A 206 6.34 7.78 -2.68
C ALA A 206 6.06 6.29 -2.77
N MET A 207 5.58 5.82 -3.92
CA MET A 207 5.17 4.44 -4.12
C MET A 207 5.66 3.91 -5.47
N ALA A 208 6.20 2.69 -5.41
CA ALA A 208 6.36 1.81 -6.55
C ALA A 208 5.19 0.82 -6.58
N ALA A 209 4.53 0.73 -7.72
CA ALA A 209 3.59 -0.33 -8.04
C ALA A 209 4.23 -1.25 -9.07
N VAL A 210 4.24 -2.56 -8.80
CA VAL A 210 4.77 -3.56 -9.72
C VAL A 210 3.66 -4.53 -10.04
N SER A 211 3.45 -4.76 -11.32
CA SER A 211 2.57 -5.84 -11.81
C SER A 211 3.39 -6.71 -12.73
N PHE A 212 3.30 -8.02 -12.58
CA PHE A 212 4.04 -8.93 -13.45
C PHE A 212 3.20 -10.15 -13.82
N GLN A 213 3.48 -10.70 -14.99
CA GLN A 213 2.87 -11.91 -15.51
C GLN A 213 3.93 -12.95 -15.80
N ALA A 214 3.66 -14.18 -15.36
CA ALA A 214 4.54 -15.34 -15.49
C ALA A 214 3.72 -16.62 -15.72
N ASP A 215 4.30 -17.58 -16.42
CA ASP A 215 3.64 -18.84 -16.81
C ASP A 215 3.73 -19.95 -15.76
N SER A 216 4.38 -19.69 -14.62
CA SER A 216 4.60 -20.64 -13.52
C SER A 216 3.85 -20.24 -12.26
N ASP A 217 3.38 -21.21 -11.46
CA ASP A 217 2.84 -20.94 -10.12
C ASP A 217 3.94 -20.42 -9.17
N ILE A 218 3.83 -19.17 -8.71
CA ILE A 218 4.82 -18.54 -7.82
C ILE A 218 4.30 -18.45 -6.39
N THR A 219 5.07 -18.98 -5.45
CA THR A 219 4.78 -18.89 -4.02
C THR A 219 5.45 -17.69 -3.36
N ASN A 220 6.66 -17.30 -3.73
CA ASN A 220 7.40 -16.21 -3.07
C ASN A 220 7.58 -15.02 -4.02
N VAL A 221 6.56 -14.16 -4.11
CA VAL A 221 6.47 -13.11 -5.14
C VAL A 221 7.65 -12.12 -5.11
N LEU A 222 8.04 -11.63 -3.92
CA LEU A 222 9.10 -10.62 -3.78
C LEU A 222 10.49 -11.22 -3.99
N PHE A 223 10.81 -12.29 -3.26
CA PHE A 223 12.18 -12.77 -3.09
C PHE A 223 12.57 -13.92 -4.02
N TRP A 224 11.72 -14.23 -5.01
CA TRP A 224 12.05 -15.22 -6.04
C TRP A 224 13.01 -14.63 -7.07
N GLU A 225 14.04 -15.39 -7.44
CA GLU A 225 14.99 -15.00 -8.49
C GLU A 225 14.38 -15.26 -9.88
N TRP A 226 14.23 -14.20 -10.65
CA TRP A 226 13.68 -14.22 -12.01
C TRP A 226 14.78 -14.16 -13.05
N GLN A 227 14.55 -14.80 -14.20
CA GLN A 227 15.39 -14.64 -15.39
C GLN A 227 14.70 -13.72 -16.41
N GLY A 228 15.43 -12.70 -16.86
CA GLY A 228 14.91 -11.50 -17.56
C GLY A 228 14.05 -11.69 -18.81
N THR A 229 14.05 -12.88 -19.42
CA THR A 229 13.28 -13.17 -20.65
C THR A 229 11.91 -13.81 -20.39
N SER A 230 11.61 -14.19 -19.15
CA SER A 230 10.43 -15.03 -18.83
C SER A 230 9.23 -14.29 -18.22
N VAL A 231 9.36 -12.97 -17.97
CA VAL A 231 8.36 -12.20 -17.21
C VAL A 231 8.02 -10.91 -17.92
N GLN A 232 6.72 -10.61 -18.04
CA GLN A 232 6.27 -9.28 -18.43
C GLN A 232 6.02 -8.47 -17.17
N THR A 233 6.72 -7.34 -17.00
CA THR A 233 6.58 -6.47 -15.84
C THR A 233 6.10 -5.09 -16.27
N TRP A 234 5.25 -4.50 -15.44
CA TRP A 234 4.80 -3.12 -15.52
C TRP A 234 5.17 -2.42 -14.22
N LYS A 235 5.57 -1.16 -14.35
CA LYS A 235 5.88 -0.28 -13.22
C LYS A 235 4.90 0.87 -13.16
N GLY A 236 4.49 1.20 -11.95
CA GLY A 236 3.83 2.44 -11.59
C GLY A 236 4.73 3.22 -10.63
N GLU A 237 4.97 4.49 -10.92
CA GLU A 237 5.63 5.43 -10.02
C GLU A 237 4.59 6.45 -9.58
N HIS A 238 4.40 6.59 -8.27
CA HIS A 238 3.36 7.44 -7.72
C HIS A 238 3.88 8.29 -6.57
N ASN A 239 3.64 9.59 -6.63
CA ASN A 239 3.87 10.51 -5.54
C ASN A 239 2.53 11.11 -5.09
N LEU A 240 2.29 10.99 -3.80
CA LEU A 240 1.01 11.27 -3.16
C LEU A 240 1.23 12.17 -1.94
N LEU A 241 0.35 13.14 -1.75
CA LEU A 241 0.29 13.98 -0.56
C LEU A 241 -1.05 13.78 0.13
N LEU A 242 -1.05 13.36 1.39
CA LEU A 242 -2.25 13.29 2.21
C LEU A 242 -2.42 14.59 3.00
N ASN A 243 -3.56 15.23 2.81
CA ASN A 243 -4.01 16.27 3.71
C ASN A 243 -4.76 15.62 4.88
N THR A 244 -4.08 15.47 6.03
CA THR A 244 -4.65 14.80 7.21
C THR A 244 -5.85 15.55 7.80
N HIS A 245 -5.91 16.88 7.67
CA HIS A 245 -7.07 17.68 8.08
C HIS A 245 -8.30 17.41 7.22
N LEU A 246 -8.11 17.22 5.91
CA LEU A 246 -9.19 16.85 5.01
C LEU A 246 -9.64 15.40 5.28
N TYR A 247 -8.68 14.48 5.41
CA TYR A 247 -8.94 13.08 5.73
C TYR A 247 -9.70 12.91 7.06
N ALA A 248 -9.37 13.73 8.06
CA ALA A 248 -10.03 13.71 9.37
C ALA A 248 -11.56 13.86 9.30
N ARG A 249 -12.09 14.51 8.25
CA ARG A 249 -13.55 14.63 8.03
C ARG A 249 -14.20 13.31 7.62
N TYR A 250 -13.44 12.43 6.98
CA TYR A 250 -13.92 11.15 6.45
C TYR A 250 -13.51 9.97 7.33
N ARG A 251 -12.49 10.13 8.18
CA ARG A 251 -11.88 9.08 9.01
C ARG A 251 -12.90 8.13 9.65
N LYS A 252 -13.84 8.68 10.42
CA LYS A 252 -14.83 7.88 11.14
C LYS A 252 -15.71 7.07 10.19
N LEU A 253 -16.09 7.62 9.04
CA LEU A 253 -16.89 6.91 8.05
C LEU A 253 -16.06 5.79 7.42
N ILE A 254 -14.80 6.06 7.04
CA ILE A 254 -13.90 5.05 6.47
C ILE A 254 -13.67 3.90 7.46
N GLU A 255 -13.37 4.20 8.73
CA GLU A 255 -13.21 3.20 9.79
C GLU A 255 -14.47 2.35 9.96
N GLN A 256 -15.65 2.96 9.96
CA GLN A 256 -16.93 2.26 10.01
C GLN A 256 -17.19 1.37 8.79
N ARG A 257 -16.81 1.84 7.59
CA ARG A 257 -16.95 1.06 6.34
C ARG A 257 -15.99 -0.13 6.32
N LEU A 258 -14.78 0.05 6.82
CA LEU A 258 -13.78 -1.01 6.89
C LEU A 258 -14.14 -2.07 7.93
N GLY A 259 -14.62 -1.66 9.12
CA GLY A 259 -15.03 -2.57 10.19
C GLY A 259 -13.95 -3.60 10.51
N ASP A 260 -14.36 -4.86 10.71
CA ASP A 260 -13.47 -5.97 11.05
C ASP A 260 -12.49 -6.37 9.92
N ASN A 261 -12.67 -5.83 8.70
CA ASN A 261 -11.74 -6.12 7.59
C ASN A 261 -10.33 -5.60 7.90
N VAL A 262 -10.18 -4.56 8.73
CA VAL A 262 -8.89 -4.00 9.14
C VAL A 262 -8.00 -5.09 9.75
N SER A 263 -8.51 -5.84 10.72
CA SER A 263 -7.73 -6.85 11.45
C SER A 263 -7.29 -8.03 10.60
N ASN A 264 -8.00 -8.30 9.49
CA ASN A 264 -7.67 -9.40 8.59
C ASN A 264 -6.77 -8.97 7.41
N ALA A 265 -6.75 -7.66 7.10
CA ALA A 265 -6.09 -7.14 5.90
C ALA A 265 -4.79 -6.38 6.19
N ILE A 266 -4.52 -6.05 7.46
CA ILE A 266 -3.37 -5.27 7.90
C ILE A 266 -2.51 -6.09 8.87
N ALA A 267 -1.20 -6.12 8.63
CA ALA A 267 -0.21 -6.65 9.57
C ALA A 267 0.96 -5.67 9.73
N GLU A 268 1.11 -5.12 10.93
CA GLU A 268 2.21 -4.22 11.31
C GLU A 268 3.40 -5.02 11.87
N TYR A 269 4.61 -4.51 11.66
CA TYR A 269 5.85 -5.15 12.11
C TYR A 269 6.98 -4.13 12.29
N GLU A 270 7.91 -4.45 13.19
CA GLU A 270 9.11 -3.64 13.44
C GLU A 270 10.17 -3.89 12.36
N ILE A 271 10.88 -2.82 11.97
CA ILE A 271 11.93 -2.83 10.93
C ILE A 271 13.27 -2.32 11.45
#